data_AF-A0A2U1CV86-F1
#
_entry.id   AF-A0A2U1CV86-F1
#
_cell.length_a   1.000
_cell.length_b   1.000
_cell.length_c   1.000
_cell.angle_alpha   90.00
_cell.angle_beta   90.00
_cell.angle_gamma   90.00
#
_symmetry.space_group_name_H-M   'P 1'
#
loop_
_entity.id
_entity.type
_entity.pdbx_description
1 polymer ?
#
loop_
_entity_poly.entity_id
_entity_poly.type
_entity_poly.pdbx_seq_one_letter_code
_entity_poly.pdbx_strand_id
1 'polypeptide(L)'
;MPFAASAGAKLLLFPLVTTGLIALTDVSPPIAQAAILLSALPAASSSYILARQLGGDAPLMAAIVSGETLLAMATMPLVLSLLR
;
A
#
# COMPACT_ATOMS: atom_id res chain seq x y z
N MET A 1 9.15 4.40 -17.83
CA MET A 1 10.09 4.09 -16.72
C MET A 1 9.99 4.97 -15.44
N PRO A 2 8.98 5.85 -15.20
CA PRO A 2 8.83 6.49 -13.87
C PRO A 2 7.86 5.76 -12.92
N PHE A 3 6.97 4.93 -13.47
CA PHE A 3 5.90 4.25 -12.74
C PHE A 3 6.39 3.17 -11.78
N ALA A 4 7.30 2.31 -12.25
CA ALA A 4 7.89 1.24 -11.46
C ALA A 4 8.80 1.77 -10.33
N ALA A 5 9.45 2.92 -10.54
CA ALA A 5 10.27 3.57 -9.52
C ALA A 5 9.41 4.21 -8.41
N SER A 6 8.30 4.87 -8.78
CA SER A 6 7.34 5.43 -7.83
C SER A 6 6.62 4.32 -7.03
N ALA A 7 6.15 3.27 -7.71
CA ALA A 7 5.49 2.13 -7.09
C ALA A 7 6.45 1.37 -6.17
N GLY A 8 7.67 1.06 -6.63
CA GLY A 8 8.69 0.37 -5.83
C GLY A 8 9.14 1.16 -4.61
N ALA A 9 9.35 2.47 -4.74
CA ALA A 9 9.68 3.33 -3.61
C ALA A 9 8.54 3.36 -2.57
N LYS A 10 7.29 3.43 -3.01
CA LYS A 10 6.14 3.47 -2.09
C LYS A 10 5.85 2.12 -1.43
N LEU A 11 6.00 1.00 -2.16
CA LEU A 11 5.72 -0.34 -1.64
C LEU A 11 6.82 -0.92 -0.75
N LEU A 12 8.07 -0.44 -0.83
CA LEU A 12 9.16 -0.94 0.02
C LEU A 12 9.51 0.03 1.15
N LEU A 13 9.51 1.34 0.88
CA LEU A 13 9.92 2.33 1.88
C LEU A 13 8.88 2.44 3.01
N PHE A 14 7.59 2.40 2.69
CA PHE A 14 6.51 2.56 3.67
C PHE A 14 6.44 1.40 4.68
N PRO A 15 6.44 0.11 4.27
CA PRO A 15 6.46 -0.99 5.24
C PRO A 15 7.76 -1.06 6.02
N LEU A 16 8.92 -0.76 5.43
CA LEU A 16 10.20 -0.72 6.16
C LEU A 16 10.22 0.36 7.25
N VAL A 17 9.76 1.58 6.93
CA VAL A 17 9.66 2.67 7.90
C VAL A 17 8.65 2.32 8.99
N THR A 18 7.51 1.73 8.63
CA THR A 18 6.48 1.32 9.60
C THR A 18 7.00 0.24 10.55
N THR A 19 7.73 -0.75 10.02
CA THR A 19 8.31 -1.83 10.83
C THR A 19 9.45 -1.32 11.72
N GLY A 20 10.28 -0.40 11.20
CA GLY A 20 11.30 0.28 11.99
C GLY A 20 10.72 1.11 13.14
N LEU A 21 9.64 1.86 12.88
CA LEU A 21 8.95 2.63 13.92
C LEU A 21 8.29 1.73 14.98
N ILE A 22 7.65 0.63 14.56
CA ILE A 22 7.10 -0.37 15.49
C ILE A 22 8.22 -1.03 16.30
N ALA A 23 9.37 -1.34 15.71
CA ALA A 23 10.49 -1.95 16.44
C ALA A 23 11.11 -0.99 17.48
N LEU A 24 10.99 0.32 17.27
CA LEU A 24 11.49 1.36 18.18
C LEU A 24 10.46 1.79 19.24
N THR A 25 9.23 1.28 19.18
CA THR A 25 8.13 1.68 20.07
C THR A 25 7.47 0.46 20.72
N ASP A 26 7.03 0.58 21.97
CA ASP A 26 6.41 -0.55 22.69
C ASP A 26 4.90 -0.65 22.34
N VAL A 27 4.62 -0.87 21.06
CA VAL A 27 3.25 -0.91 20.50
C VAL A 27 2.65 -2.30 20.70
N SER A 28 1.40 -2.34 21.15
CA SER A 28 0.74 -3.62 21.41
C SER A 28 0.62 -4.48 20.12
N PRO A 29 0.78 -5.81 20.21
CA PRO A 29 0.82 -6.69 19.04
C PRO A 29 -0.36 -6.56 18.06
N PRO A 30 -1.62 -6.35 18.51
CA PRO A 30 -2.74 -6.16 17.59
C PRO A 30 -2.62 -4.87 16.76
N ILE A 31 -2.08 -3.80 17.34
CA ILE A 31 -1.90 -2.50 16.68
C ILE A 31 -0.76 -2.60 15.66
N ALA A 32 0.33 -3.28 16.00
CA ALA A 32 1.44 -3.52 15.10
C ALA A 32 1.02 -4.34 13.86
N GLN A 33 0.23 -5.40 14.05
CA GLN A 33 -0.31 -6.21 12.94
C GLN A 33 -1.23 -5.40 12.03
N ALA A 34 -2.13 -4.60 12.60
CA ALA A 34 -3.01 -3.74 11.82
C ALA A 34 -2.22 -2.72 10.97
N ALA A 35 -1.18 -2.10 11.54
CA ALA A 35 -0.34 -1.13 10.83
C ALA A 35 0.45 -1.78 9.67
N ILE A 36 0.99 -2.98 9.86
CA ILE A 36 1.68 -3.72 8.81
C ILE A 36 0.70 -4.11 7.69
N LEU A 37 -0.49 -4.61 8.04
CA LEU A 37 -1.54 -4.93 7.07
C LEU A 37 -2.00 -3.69 6.29
N LEU A 38 -2.19 -2.56 6.98
CA LEU A 38 -2.54 -1.27 6.35
C LEU A 38 -1.46 -0.78 5.39
N SER A 39 -0.18 -1.00 5.71
CA SER A 39 0.94 -0.61 4.84
C SER A 39 1.04 -1.46 3.57
N ALA A 40 0.46 -2.66 3.57
CA ALA A 40 0.43 -3.57 2.42
C ALA A 40 -0.82 -3.39 1.54
N LEU A 41 -1.75 -2.50 1.92
CA LEU A 41 -2.94 -2.23 1.12
C LEU A 41 -2.61 -1.46 -0.16
N PRO A 42 -3.38 -1.68 -1.23
CA PRO A 42 -3.28 -0.91 -2.47
C PRO A 42 -3.54 0.58 -2.22
N ALA A 43 -3.10 1.42 -3.16
CA ALA A 43 -3.26 2.87 -3.06
C ALA A 43 -4.74 3.25 -2.87
N ALA A 44 -4.98 4.17 -1.93
CA ALA A 44 -6.34 4.61 -1.60
C ALA A 44 -7.06 5.16 -2.84
N SER A 45 -8.33 4.77 -3.02
CA SER A 45 -9.19 5.22 -4.12
C SER A 45 -9.36 6.75 -4.14
N SER A 46 -9.19 7.44 -3.01
CA SER A 46 -9.19 8.91 -2.93
C SER A 46 -8.06 9.57 -3.72
N SER A 47 -6.99 8.85 -4.05
CA SER A 47 -5.90 9.34 -4.90
C SER A 47 -6.36 9.69 -6.31
N TYR A 48 -7.40 9.03 -6.84
CA TYR A 48 -8.03 9.39 -8.12
C TYR A 48 -8.66 10.78 -8.07
N ILE A 49 -9.44 11.04 -7.02
CA ILE A 49 -10.13 12.33 -6.83
C ILE A 49 -9.08 13.44 -6.68
N LEU A 50 -8.03 13.18 -5.89
CA LEU A 50 -6.98 14.16 -5.64
C LEU A 50 -6.14 14.43 -6.90
N ALA A 51 -5.82 13.40 -7.70
CA ALA A 51 -5.16 13.57 -8.99
C ALA A 51 -5.99 14.44 -9.93
N ARG A 52 -7.31 14.22 -9.98
CA ARG A 52 -8.22 15.06 -10.77
C ARG A 52 -8.26 16.51 -10.27
N GLN A 53 -8.20 16.73 -8.96
CA GLN A 53 -8.25 18.08 -8.37
C GLN A 53 -6.94 18.87 -8.51
N LEU A 54 -5.79 18.20 -8.50
CA LEU A 54 -4.47 18.83 -8.58
C LEU A 54 -3.93 18.94 -10.01
N GLY A 55 -4.74 18.60 -11.03
CA GLY A 55 -4.33 18.62 -12.43
C GLY A 55 -3.42 17.45 -12.85
N GLY A 56 -3.41 16.36 -12.08
CA GLY A 56 -2.74 15.11 -12.42
C GLY A 56 -3.57 14.20 -13.34
N ASP A 57 -2.99 13.06 -13.71
CA ASP A 57 -3.61 12.09 -14.62
C ASP A 57 -4.55 11.14 -13.87
N ALA A 58 -5.82 11.53 -13.79
CA ALA A 58 -6.85 10.76 -13.10
C ALA A 58 -7.16 9.40 -13.78
N PRO A 59 -7.30 9.29 -15.11
CA PRO A 59 -7.45 8.00 -15.79
C PRO A 59 -6.31 7.02 -15.47
N LEU A 60 -5.07 7.51 -15.43
CA LEU A 60 -3.91 6.69 -15.06
C LEU A 60 -4.00 6.22 -13.61
N MET A 61 -4.38 7.08 -12.66
CA MET A 61 -4.58 6.65 -11.25
C MET A 61 -5.71 5.64 -11.09
N ALA A 62 -6.80 5.77 -11.86
CA ALA A 62 -7.87 4.79 -11.85
C ALA A 62 -7.37 3.41 -12.31
N ALA A 63 -6.55 3.37 -13.38
CA ALA A 63 -5.93 2.13 -13.85
C ALA A 63 -5.00 1.49 -12.81
N ILE A 64 -4.24 2.29 -12.04
CA ILE A 64 -3.41 1.79 -10.92
C ILE A 64 -4.29 1.15 -9.87
N VAL A 65 -5.28 1.88 -9.34
CA VAL A 65 -6.11 1.39 -8.23
C VAL A 65 -6.84 0.11 -8.62
N SER A 66 -7.36 0.02 -9.86
CA SER A 66 -7.96 -1.21 -10.37
C SER A 66 -6.96 -2.36 -10.49
N GLY A 67 -5.75 -2.11 -11.01
CA GLY A 67 -4.71 -3.12 -11.13
C GLY A 67 -4.22 -3.63 -9.77
N GLU A 68 -3.98 -2.72 -8.82
CA GLU A 68 -3.57 -3.06 -7.47
C GLU A 68 -4.68 -3.79 -6.69
N THR A 69 -5.96 -3.47 -6.92
CA THR A 69 -7.09 -4.21 -6.35
C THR A 69 -7.11 -5.66 -6.85
N LEU A 70 -6.96 -5.87 -8.16
CA LEU A 70 -6.91 -7.22 -8.75
C LEU A 70 -5.70 -8.01 -8.25
N LEU A 71 -4.54 -7.36 -8.13
CA LEU A 71 -3.35 -7.99 -7.55
C LEU A 71 -3.55 -8.33 -6.07
N ALA A 72 -4.14 -7.44 -5.27
CA ALA A 72 -4.45 -7.68 -3.87
C ALA A 72 -5.42 -8.86 -3.69
N MET A 73 -6.41 -9.02 -4.57
CA MET A 73 -7.29 -10.20 -4.57
C MET A 73 -6.51 -11.51 -4.70
N ALA A 74 -5.40 -11.52 -5.45
CA ALA A 74 -4.56 -12.70 -5.62
C ALA A 74 -3.50 -12.85 -4.51
N THR A 75 -2.92 -11.75 -4.00
CA THR A 75 -1.82 -11.78 -3.04
C THR A 75 -2.29 -11.85 -1.57
N MET A 76 -3.46 -11.31 -1.24
CA MET A 76 -3.99 -11.31 0.13
C MET A 76 -4.26 -12.72 0.68
N PRO A 77 -4.78 -13.69 -0.11
CA PRO A 77 -4.89 -15.10 0.33
C PRO A 77 -3.53 -15.73 0.62
N LEU A 78 -2.50 -15.43 -0.19
CA LEU A 78 -1.14 -15.92 0.01
C LEU A 78 -0.52 -15.38 1.31
N VAL A 79 -0.65 -14.07 1.56
CA VAL A 79 -0.18 -13.43 2.80
C VAL A 79 -0.90 -14.02 4.01
N LEU A 80 -2.22 -14.20 3.96
CA LEU A 80 -2.99 -14.83 5.03
C LEU A 80 -2.64 -16.31 5.23
N SER A 81 -2.19 -17.02 4.20
CA SER A 81 -1.73 -18.41 4.34
C SER A 81 -0.36 -18.53 4.99
N LEU A 82 0.51 -17.53 4.82
CA LEU A 82 1.86 -17.48 5.40
C LEU A 82 1.86 -16.97 6.86
N LEU A 83 0.83 -16.21 7.24
CA LEU A 83 0.62 -15.67 8.59
C LEU A 83 -0.18 -16.62 9.52
N ARG A 84 -0.68 -17.74 9.01
CA ARG A 84 -1.24 -18.83 9.82
C ARG A 84 -0.14 -19.76 10.32
#